data_AF-A0A392R694-F1
#
_entry.id   AF-A0A392R694-F1
#
_cell.length_a   1.000
_cell.length_b   1.000
_cell.length_c   1.000
_cell.angle_alpha   90.00
_cell.angle_beta   90.00
_cell.angle_gamma   90.00
#
_symmetry.space_group_name_H-M   'P 1'
#
loop_
_entity.id
_entity.type
_entity.pdbx_description
1 polymer ?
#
loop_
_entity_poly.entity_id
_entity_poly.type
_entity_poly.pdbx_seq_one_letter_code
_entity_poly.pdbx_strand_id
1 'polypeptide(L)'
;SHLYAELKRKKIETFIDYRLERGDEINSSLVEAIEESLMYVVILSKHYASSSWCLDELAQILKCKEKYGREVIPVFYEVDPSDVRH
;
A
#
# COMPACT_ATOMS: atom_id res chain seq x y z
N SER A 1 5.48 -14.69 0.44
CA SER A 1 4.10 -14.15 0.61
C SER A 1 3.21 -14.70 -0.49
N HIS A 2 2.02 -15.23 -0.17
CA HIS A 2 1.12 -15.88 -1.14
C HIS A 2 0.50 -14.91 -2.14
N LEU A 3 0.07 -13.72 -1.69
CA LEU A 3 -0.57 -12.72 -2.57
C LEU A 3 0.36 -12.31 -3.71
N TYR A 4 1.61 -11.94 -3.38
CA TYR A 4 2.60 -11.58 -4.39
C TYR A 4 2.89 -12.71 -5.38
N ALA A 5 3.03 -13.93 -4.88
CA ALA A 5 3.29 -15.10 -5.73
C ALA A 5 2.14 -15.32 -6.73
N GLU A 6 0.89 -15.13 -6.29
CA GLU A 6 -0.28 -15.26 -7.14
C GLU A 6 -0.42 -14.11 -8.15
N LEU A 7 -0.19 -12.87 -7.74
CA LEU A 7 -0.15 -11.71 -8.65
C LEU A 7 0.92 -11.91 -9.74
N LYS A 8 2.13 -12.34 -9.33
CA LYS A 8 3.23 -12.66 -10.25
C LYS A 8 2.88 -13.82 -11.18
N ARG A 9 2.25 -14.89 -10.67
CA ARG A 9 1.76 -16.02 -11.49
C ARG A 9 0.75 -15.58 -12.54
N LYS A 10 -0.07 -14.57 -12.21
CA LYS A 10 -1.03 -13.94 -13.11
C LYS A 10 -0.42 -12.86 -14.00
N LYS A 11 0.89 -12.65 -13.95
CA LYS A 11 1.64 -11.63 -14.72
C LYS A 11 1.17 -10.20 -14.42
N ILE A 12 0.71 -9.96 -13.20
CA ILE A 12 0.42 -8.62 -12.69
C ILE A 12 1.74 -8.08 -12.13
N GLU A 13 2.24 -7.01 -12.74
CA GLU A 13 3.39 -6.29 -12.21
C GLU A 13 3.01 -5.65 -10.88
N THR A 14 3.81 -5.90 -9.84
CA THR A 14 3.48 -5.49 -8.49
C THR A 14 4.75 -4.96 -7.84
N PHE A 15 4.70 -3.70 -7.45
CA PHE A 15 5.66 -3.12 -6.54
C PHE A 15 5.32 -3.54 -5.11
N ILE A 16 6.29 -4.08 -4.39
CA ILE A 16 6.16 -4.37 -2.96
C ILE A 16 7.30 -3.65 -2.28
N ASP A 17 6.97 -2.76 -1.35
CA ASP A 17 7.98 -2.24 -0.45
C ASP A 17 8.35 -3.34 0.56
N TYR A 18 9.55 -3.92 0.38
CA TYR A 18 10.13 -4.89 1.30
C TYR A 18 10.87 -4.21 2.47
N ARG A 19 10.70 -2.90 2.67
CA ARG A 19 11.47 -2.07 3.62
C ARG A 19 12.96 -2.09 3.30
N LEU A 20 13.29 -1.95 2.01
CA LEU A 20 14.67 -1.82 1.57
C LEU A 20 15.18 -0.45 2.03
N GLU A 21 15.90 -0.49 3.14
CA GLU A 21 16.57 0.61 3.85
C GLU A 21 15.66 1.53 4.67
N ARG A 22 15.63 1.28 5.99
CA ARG A 22 15.08 2.21 6.99
C ARG A 22 15.90 3.51 6.99
N GLY A 23 15.47 4.50 6.22
CA GLY A 23 15.82 5.92 6.40
C GLY A 23 14.62 6.70 6.98
N ASP A 24 14.83 7.97 7.37
CA ASP A 24 13.82 8.83 8.02
C ASP A 24 12.77 9.46 7.06
N GLU A 25 12.83 9.17 5.75
CA GLU A 25 11.93 9.72 4.73
C GLU A 25 11.39 8.64 3.77
N ILE A 26 10.15 8.82 3.27
CA ILE A 26 9.64 8.03 2.15
C ILE A 26 10.62 8.18 0.98
N ASN A 27 11.23 7.06 0.58
CA ASN A 27 12.17 7.05 -0.53
C ASN A 27 11.51 7.63 -1.79
N SER A 28 12.21 8.50 -2.53
CA SER A 28 11.69 9.07 -3.79
C SER A 28 11.24 7.99 -4.77
N SER A 29 11.89 6.82 -4.79
CA SER A 29 11.49 5.68 -5.61
C SER A 29 10.14 5.08 -5.20
N LEU A 30 9.76 5.18 -3.92
CA LEU A 30 8.47 4.72 -3.42
C LEU A 30 7.35 5.67 -3.83
N VAL A 31 7.59 6.99 -3.76
CA VAL A 31 6.63 7.98 -4.27
C VAL A 31 6.40 7.78 -5.76
N GLU A 32 7.48 7.62 -6.53
CA GLU A 32 7.40 7.37 -7.98
C GLU A 32 6.63 6.09 -8.27
N ALA A 33 6.93 4.98 -7.58
CA ALA A 33 6.19 3.73 -7.73
C ALA A 33 4.69 3.88 -7.42
N ILE A 34 4.33 4.63 -6.37
CA ILE A 34 2.93 4.93 -6.04
C ILE A 34 2.30 5.79 -7.13
N GLU A 35 3.00 6.80 -7.65
CA GLU A 35 2.51 7.68 -8.71
C GLU A 35 2.42 7.01 -10.08
N GLU A 36 3.16 5.95 -10.36
CA GLU A 36 3.10 5.21 -11.64
C GLU A 36 2.12 4.02 -11.59
N SER A 37 1.79 3.52 -10.40
CA SER A 37 0.91 2.36 -10.22
C SER A 37 -0.52 2.61 -10.71
N LEU A 38 -1.11 1.65 -11.43
CA LEU A 38 -2.48 1.77 -11.97
C LEU A 38 -3.59 1.42 -10.96
N MET A 39 -3.25 0.64 -9.93
CA MET A 39 -4.16 0.23 -8.87
C MET A 39 -3.38 -0.01 -7.58
N TYR A 40 -4.06 0.04 -6.44
CA TYR A 40 -3.46 -0.15 -5.13
C TYR A 40 -4.17 -1.26 -4.37
N VAL A 41 -3.40 -2.12 -3.73
CA VAL A 41 -3.91 -3.12 -2.78
C VAL A 41 -3.32 -2.80 -1.41
N VAL A 42 -4.17 -2.39 -0.47
CA VAL A 42 -3.74 -1.98 0.87
C VAL A 42 -4.09 -3.08 1.86
N ILE A 43 -3.09 -3.73 2.45
CA ILE A 43 -3.30 -4.80 3.45
C ILE A 43 -3.33 -4.17 4.83
N LEU A 44 -4.53 -3.88 5.31
CA LEU A 44 -4.79 -3.35 6.64
C LEU A 44 -4.72 -4.51 7.64
N SER A 45 -3.75 -4.46 8.54
CA SER A 45 -3.54 -5.45 9.59
C SER A 45 -3.46 -4.78 10.95
N LYS A 46 -3.49 -5.57 12.03
CA LYS A 46 -3.51 -5.07 13.41
C LYS A 46 -2.41 -4.04 13.74
N HIS A 47 -1.26 -4.13 13.08
CA HIS A 47 -0.10 -3.27 13.32
C HIS A 47 0.13 -2.23 12.23
N TYR A 48 -0.77 -2.11 11.25
CA TYR A 48 -0.64 -1.16 10.14
C TYR A 48 -0.52 0.27 10.65
N ALA A 49 -1.46 0.70 11.50
CA ALA A 49 -1.49 2.04 12.08
C ALA A 49 -0.40 2.28 13.14
N SER A 50 0.34 1.26 13.54
CA SER A 50 1.49 1.41 14.45
C SER A 50 2.75 1.93 13.75
N SER A 51 2.76 1.99 12.41
CA SER A 51 3.87 2.48 11.61
C SER A 51 3.46 3.79 10.92
N SER A 52 4.14 4.89 11.26
CA SER A 52 3.96 6.17 10.55
C SER A 52 4.20 6.02 9.06
N TRP A 53 5.19 5.21 8.65
CA TRP A 53 5.44 4.89 7.24
C TRP A 53 4.23 4.35 6.52
N CYS A 54 3.59 3.32 7.08
CA CYS A 54 2.40 2.73 6.46
C CYS A 54 1.25 3.75 6.35
N LEU A 55 1.17 4.72 7.28
CA LEU A 55 0.18 5.80 7.24
C LEU A 55 0.54 6.86 6.19
N ASP A 56 1.80 7.24 6.06
CA ASP A 56 2.27 8.20 5.06
C ASP A 56 2.15 7.62 3.64
N GLU A 57 2.46 6.34 3.45
CA GLU A 57 2.19 5.57 2.22
C GLU A 57 0.69 5.58 1.87
N LEU A 58 -0.17 5.29 2.85
CA LEU A 58 -1.62 5.31 2.65
C LEU A 58 -2.10 6.70 2.26
N ALA A 59 -1.58 7.75 2.89
CA ALA A 59 -1.91 9.13 2.55
C ALA A 59 -1.51 9.46 1.11
N GLN A 60 -0.33 9.02 0.65
CA GLN A 60 0.11 9.22 -0.74
C GLN A 60 -0.76 8.44 -1.73
N ILE A 61 -1.11 7.19 -1.43
CA ILE A 61 -2.03 6.38 -2.23
C ILE A 61 -3.39 7.07 -2.38
N LEU A 62 -3.95 7.61 -1.29
CA LEU A 62 -5.24 8.31 -1.32
C LEU A 62 -5.16 9.61 -2.11
N LYS A 63 -4.05 10.36 -2.03
CA LYS A 63 -3.81 11.52 -2.91
C LYS A 63 -3.80 11.11 -4.38
N CYS A 64 -3.15 10.01 -4.73
CA CYS A 64 -3.15 9.49 -6.10
C CYS A 64 -4.52 8.99 -6.55
N LYS A 65 -5.30 8.36 -5.66
CA LYS A 65 -6.71 8.00 -5.92
C LYS A 65 -7.51 9.24 -6.31
N GLU A 66 -7.41 10.31 -5.53
CA GLU A 66 -8.14 11.56 -5.80
C GLU A 66 -7.65 12.27 -7.08
N LYS A 67 -6.33 12.36 -7.26
CA LYS A 67 -5.70 13.06 -8.38
C LYS A 67 -5.89 12.35 -9.72
N TYR A 68 -5.77 11.03 -9.74
CA TYR A 68 -5.73 10.21 -10.96
C TYR A 68 -6.96 9.31 -11.15
N GLY A 69 -7.90 9.27 -10.19
CA GLY A 69 -9.09 8.42 -10.25
C GLY A 69 -8.80 6.91 -10.15
N ARG A 70 -7.67 6.54 -9.52
CA ARG A 70 -7.21 5.15 -9.43
C ARG A 70 -7.96 4.34 -8.38
N GLU A 71 -8.10 3.05 -8.63
CA GLU A 71 -8.77 2.15 -7.69
C GLU A 71 -7.87 1.74 -6.52
N VAL A 72 -8.49 1.68 -5.34
CA VAL A 72 -7.85 1.26 -4.09
C VAL A 72 -8.68 0.11 -3.51
N ILE A 73 -8.06 -1.06 -3.41
CA ILE A 73 -8.67 -2.27 -2.88
C ILE A 73 -8.15 -2.49 -1.45
N PRO A 74 -8.96 -2.23 -0.41
CA PRO A 74 -8.58 -2.54 0.96
C PRO A 74 -8.75 -4.05 1.23
N VAL A 75 -7.75 -4.65 1.84
CA VAL A 75 -7.78 -6.03 2.37
C VAL A 75 -7.65 -5.95 3.88
N PHE A 76 -8.70 -6.35 4.59
CA PHE A 76 -8.74 -6.38 6.05
C PHE A 76 -8.21 -7.73 6.54
N TYR A 77 -6.95 -7.77 6.98
CA TYR A 77 -6.29 -8.97 7.46
C TYR A 77 -6.33 -9.05 8.98
N GLU A 78 -7.20 -9.92 9.50
CA GLU A 78 -7.39 -10.14 10.95
C GLU A 78 -7.76 -8.85 11.73
N VAL A 79 -8.46 -7.92 11.06
CA VAL A 79 -8.98 -6.68 11.64
C VAL A 79 -10.42 -6.47 11.19
N ASP A 80 -11.24 -5.87 12.06
CA ASP A 80 -12.60 -5.47 11.69
C ASP A 80 -12.55 -4.14 10.91
N PRO A 81 -13.25 -4.02 9.77
CA PRO A 81 -13.33 -2.74 9.04
C PRO A 81 -13.86 -1.56 9.86
N SER A 82 -14.64 -1.82 10.93
CA SER A 82 -15.11 -0.78 11.84
C SER A 82 -14.00 -0.24 12.75
N ASP A 83 -13.05 -1.07 13.17
CA ASP A 83 -11.86 -0.65 13.94
C ASP A 83 -10.89 0.18 13.10
N VAL A 84 -10.88 -0.03 11.78
CA VAL A 84 -10.07 0.80 10.86
C VAL A 84 -10.73 2.16 10.63
N ARG A 85 -12.07 2.21 10.69
CA ARG A 85 -12.85 3.41 10.36
C ARG A 85 -12.89 4.43 11.50
N HIS A 86 -12.83 3.98 12.76
CA HIS A 86 -13.01 4.79 13.96
C HIS A 86 -11.74 4.80 14.81
#